data_AF-A0A7C6VUX1-F1
#
_entry.id   AF-A0A7C6VUX1-F1
#
_cell.length_a   1.000
_cell.length_b   1.000
_cell.length_c   1.000
_cell.angle_alpha   90.00
_cell.angle_beta   90.00
_cell.angle_gamma   90.00
#
_symmetry.space_group_name_H-M   'P 1'
#
loop_
_entity.id
_entity.type
_entity.pdbx_description
1 polymer ?
#
loop_
_entity_poly.entity_id
_entity_poly.type
_entity_poly.pdbx_seq_one_letter_code
_entity_poly.pdbx_strand_id
1 'polypeptide(L)'
;MKRSFIVLTTLVLVTVLLSGCNVLPWSRIKVDCTYDTDVFAKGNLPDRLKKGDAVDLFFPFKDGAKGQYNLGSFVIEVKAGDKPVEHLAGEIHDVDHQVIGIFISIPNVGDKPLTVTVQLKK
;
A
#
# COMPACT_ATOMS: atom_id res chain seq x y z
N MET A 1 49.25 37.39 16.62
CA MET A 1 47.82 37.13 16.34
C MET A 1 47.69 36.18 15.15
N LYS A 2 47.57 34.86 15.35
CA LYS A 2 47.41 33.86 14.25
C LYS A 2 47.14 32.44 14.78
N ARG A 3 46.20 32.27 15.70
CA ARG A 3 45.76 30.95 16.17
C ARG A 3 44.33 31.11 16.65
N SER A 4 43.32 30.66 15.88
CA SER A 4 41.95 30.42 16.38
C SER A 4 40.93 29.89 15.34
N PHE A 5 41.28 29.65 14.08
CA PHE A 5 40.26 29.29 13.06
C PHE A 5 40.10 27.80 12.74
N ILE A 6 40.77 26.88 13.45
CA ILE A 6 40.80 25.45 13.07
C ILE A 6 39.80 24.59 13.87
N VAL A 7 39.19 25.10 14.94
CA VAL A 7 38.36 24.26 15.84
C VAL A 7 36.88 24.26 15.48
N LEU A 8 36.41 25.17 14.62
CA LEU A 8 34.97 25.32 14.33
C LEU A 8 34.45 24.45 13.17
N THR A 9 35.32 23.94 12.30
CA THR A 9 34.89 23.20 11.11
C THR A 9 34.72 21.70 11.34
N THR A 10 35.32 21.12 12.38
CA THR A 10 35.22 19.69 12.69
C THR A 10 33.92 19.28 13.38
N LEU A 11 33.19 20.21 13.99
CA LEU A 11 31.93 19.89 14.69
C LEU A 11 30.72 19.78 13.74
N VAL A 12 30.78 20.38 12.55
CA VAL A 12 29.65 20.41 11.60
C VAL A 12 29.57 19.14 10.74
N LEU A 13 30.66 18.40 10.59
CA LEU A 13 30.67 17.20 9.73
C LEU A 13 29.98 15.98 10.39
N VAL A 14 29.93 15.91 11.72
CA VAL A 14 29.36 14.76 12.45
C VAL A 14 27.82 14.81 12.49
N THR A 15 27.21 16.00 12.50
CA THR A 15 25.75 16.17 12.50
C THR A 15 25.10 15.88 11.15
N VAL A 16 25.84 15.99 10.04
CA VAL A 16 25.33 15.61 8.71
C VAL A 16 25.29 14.09 8.54
N LEU A 17 26.23 13.35 9.15
CA LEU A 17 26.25 11.88 9.08
C LEU A 17 25.16 11.22 9.95
N LEU A 18 24.77 11.84 11.07
CA LEU A 18 23.63 11.36 11.90
C LEU A 18 22.26 11.77 11.35
N SER A 19 22.17 12.85 10.57
CA SER A 19 20.93 13.23 9.87
C SER A 19 20.66 12.39 8.61
N GLY A 20 21.67 11.67 8.11
CA GLY A 20 21.55 10.71 7.01
C GLY A 20 21.20 9.28 7.44
N CYS A 21 21.09 9.01 8.74
CA CYS A 21 20.88 7.67 9.29
C CYS A 21 19.45 7.51 9.83
N ASN A 22 18.43 7.80 9.03
CA ASN A 22 17.05 7.46 9.44
C ASN A 22 16.09 7.11 8.31
N VAL A 23 16.58 6.52 7.22
CA VAL A 23 15.70 5.80 6.28
C VAL A 23 16.39 4.58 5.70
N LEU A 24 16.82 3.67 6.57
CA LEU A 24 17.09 2.29 6.14
C LEU A 24 15.83 1.74 5.43
N PRO A 25 15.95 1.07 4.27
CA PRO A 25 14.83 0.53 3.50
C PRO A 25 14.09 -0.64 4.20
N TRP A 26 14.38 -0.87 5.48
CA TRP A 26 13.88 -1.95 6.31
C TRP A 26 12.46 -1.72 6.83
N SER A 27 11.91 -0.52 6.66
CA SER A 27 10.52 -0.20 7.03
C SER A 27 9.49 -0.51 5.93
N ARG A 28 9.92 -1.15 4.83
CA ARG A 28 9.03 -1.55 3.73
C ARG A 28 8.57 -2.99 3.91
N ILE A 29 7.27 -3.18 3.90
CA ILE A 29 6.57 -4.45 4.10
C ILE A 29 6.12 -4.97 2.76
N LYS A 30 6.35 -6.27 2.53
CA LYS A 30 5.91 -6.94 1.31
C LYS A 30 4.39 -7.06 1.30
N VAL A 31 3.78 -6.77 0.15
CA VAL A 31 2.35 -6.97 -0.09
C VAL A 31 2.17 -7.98 -1.20
N ASP A 32 1.38 -9.02 -0.93
CA ASP A 32 0.99 -10.02 -1.89
C ASP A 32 -0.51 -9.87 -2.19
N CYS A 33 -0.82 -9.42 -3.40
CA CYS A 33 -2.20 -9.24 -3.86
C CYS A 33 -2.61 -10.42 -4.75
N THR A 34 -3.57 -11.20 -4.28
CA THR A 34 -4.19 -12.30 -5.04
C THR A 34 -5.58 -11.87 -5.45
N TYR A 35 -5.89 -11.86 -6.73
CA TYR A 35 -7.21 -11.48 -7.23
C TYR A 35 -7.61 -12.32 -8.44
N ASP A 36 -8.91 -12.37 -8.71
CA ASP A 36 -9.44 -13.08 -9.87
C ASP A 36 -9.07 -12.35 -11.18
N THR A 37 -8.08 -12.88 -11.88
CA THR A 37 -7.55 -12.27 -13.10
C THR A 37 -8.52 -12.33 -14.27
N ASP A 38 -9.63 -13.06 -14.19
CA ASP A 38 -10.65 -13.08 -15.23
C ASP A 38 -11.57 -11.86 -15.14
N VAL A 39 -11.86 -11.40 -13.91
CA VAL A 39 -12.73 -10.26 -13.62
C VAL A 39 -11.94 -8.94 -13.55
N PHE A 40 -10.80 -8.95 -12.87
CA PHE A 40 -10.00 -7.74 -12.63
C PHE A 40 -8.98 -7.52 -13.74
N ALA A 41 -8.82 -6.25 -14.12
CA ALA A 41 -7.72 -5.82 -14.95
C ALA A 41 -6.42 -5.78 -14.12
N LYS A 42 -5.27 -5.94 -14.78
CA LYS A 42 -3.97 -5.84 -14.11
C LYS A 42 -3.77 -4.40 -13.62
N GLY A 43 -3.96 -4.19 -12.31
CA GLY A 43 -3.74 -2.91 -11.65
C GLY A 43 -2.26 -2.66 -11.32
N ASN A 44 -1.91 -1.39 -11.06
CA ASN A 44 -0.65 -1.01 -10.43
C ASN A 44 -0.77 -1.19 -8.91
N LEU A 45 -0.79 -2.45 -8.47
CA LEU A 45 -0.77 -2.76 -7.04
C LEU A 45 0.67 -2.65 -6.51
N PRO A 46 0.91 -1.95 -5.39
CA PRO A 46 2.23 -1.80 -4.82
C PRO A 46 2.74 -3.12 -4.23
N ASP A 47 3.94 -3.55 -4.60
CA ASP A 47 4.59 -4.74 -4.03
C ASP A 47 5.15 -4.51 -2.62
N ARG A 48 5.34 -3.23 -2.24
CA ARG A 48 5.93 -2.81 -0.96
C ARG A 48 5.24 -1.58 -0.40
N LEU A 49 4.86 -1.65 0.87
CA LEU A 49 4.24 -0.54 1.60
C LEU A 49 5.09 -0.09 2.76
N LYS A 50 4.95 1.17 3.15
CA LYS A 50 5.63 1.72 4.32
C LYS A 50 4.87 1.27 5.58
N LYS A 51 5.63 0.77 6.57
CA LYS A 51 5.11 0.46 7.90
C LYS A 51 4.43 1.67 8.53
N GLY A 52 3.25 1.44 9.11
CA GLY A 52 2.42 2.42 9.82
C GLY A 52 1.65 3.39 8.91
N ASP A 53 1.77 3.24 7.59
CA ASP A 53 1.11 4.12 6.63
C ASP A 53 -0.29 3.62 6.29
N ALA A 54 -1.15 4.52 5.84
CA ALA A 54 -2.41 4.15 5.22
C ALA A 54 -2.17 3.79 3.75
N VAL A 55 -2.88 2.79 3.24
CA VAL A 55 -2.81 2.42 1.82
C VAL A 55 -4.20 2.26 1.25
N ASP A 56 -4.38 2.76 0.03
CA ASP A 56 -5.54 2.48 -0.80
C ASP A 56 -5.11 1.62 -1.99
N LEU A 57 -5.71 0.44 -2.12
CA LEU A 57 -5.47 -0.51 -3.18
C LEU A 57 -6.66 -0.48 -4.14
N PHE A 58 -6.38 -0.28 -5.42
CA PHE A 58 -7.40 -0.18 -6.46
C PHE A 58 -7.39 -1.43 -7.33
N PHE A 59 -8.55 -2.05 -7.46
CA PHE A 59 -8.78 -3.25 -8.27
C PHE A 59 -9.78 -2.92 -9.38
N PRO A 60 -9.30 -2.40 -10.53
CA PRO A 60 -10.17 -2.06 -11.66
C PRO A 60 -10.73 -3.34 -12.32
N PHE A 61 -11.98 -3.30 -12.77
CA PHE A 61 -12.56 -4.37 -13.57
C PHE A 61 -12.08 -4.30 -15.02
N LYS A 62 -12.04 -5.46 -15.69
CA LYS A 62 -11.94 -5.51 -17.16
C LYS A 62 -13.21 -4.94 -17.79
N ASP A 63 -13.11 -4.47 -19.03
CA ASP A 63 -14.24 -3.86 -19.74
C ASP A 63 -15.50 -4.74 -19.76
N GLY A 64 -15.34 -6.06 -19.96
CA GLY A 64 -16.46 -7.00 -19.96
C GLY A 64 -17.10 -7.25 -18.59
N ALA A 65 -16.47 -6.86 -17.50
CA ALA A 65 -16.95 -7.04 -16.13
C ALA A 65 -17.50 -5.74 -15.50
N LYS A 66 -17.32 -4.59 -16.16
CA LYS A 66 -17.86 -3.30 -15.71
C LYS A 66 -19.37 -3.35 -15.64
N GLY A 67 -19.94 -2.87 -14.52
CA GLY A 67 -21.37 -2.85 -14.25
C GLY A 67 -22.01 -4.23 -14.00
N GLN A 68 -21.26 -5.34 -14.15
CA GLN A 68 -21.78 -6.69 -13.91
C GLN A 68 -21.69 -7.12 -12.46
N TYR A 69 -20.65 -6.64 -11.76
CA TYR A 69 -20.36 -7.03 -10.38
C TYR A 69 -20.35 -5.80 -9.46
N ASN A 70 -20.67 -6.04 -8.20
CA ASN A 70 -20.65 -5.06 -7.12
C ASN A 70 -19.78 -5.58 -5.96
N LEU A 71 -19.52 -4.76 -4.94
CA LEU A 71 -18.70 -5.15 -3.78
C LEU A 71 -19.25 -6.41 -3.09
N GLY A 72 -20.57 -6.55 -3.02
CA GLY A 72 -21.24 -7.71 -2.44
C GLY A 72 -20.96 -9.03 -3.17
N SER A 73 -20.51 -8.97 -4.43
CA SER A 73 -20.16 -10.12 -5.26
C SER A 73 -18.79 -10.71 -4.90
N PHE A 74 -17.98 -10.03 -4.09
CA PHE A 74 -16.61 -10.46 -3.78
C PHE A 74 -16.45 -10.88 -2.32
N VAL A 75 -15.54 -11.83 -2.10
CA VAL A 75 -14.93 -12.13 -0.81
C VAL A 75 -13.61 -11.38 -0.76
N ILE A 76 -13.47 -10.50 0.23
CA ILE A 76 -12.26 -9.71 0.46
C ILE A 76 -11.65 -10.19 1.78
N GLU A 77 -10.40 -10.64 1.71
CA GLU A 77 -9.63 -11.00 2.88
C GLU A 77 -8.33 -10.21 2.92
N VAL A 78 -8.10 -9.50 4.02
CA VAL A 78 -6.84 -8.80 4.28
C VAL A 78 -6.19 -9.41 5.52
N LYS A 79 -4.99 -9.96 5.37
CA LYS A 79 -4.24 -10.60 6.46
C LYS A 79 -2.84 -10.04 6.57
N ALA A 80 -2.32 -9.94 7.80
CA ALA A 80 -0.94 -9.61 8.09
C ALA A 80 -0.27 -10.81 8.78
N GLY A 81 0.48 -11.60 8.01
CA GLY A 81 0.79 -12.99 8.37
C GLY A 81 -0.52 -13.79 8.52
N ASP A 82 -0.72 -14.42 9.68
CA ASP A 82 -1.91 -15.26 9.93
C ASP A 82 -3.09 -14.50 10.55
N LYS A 83 -2.96 -13.19 10.81
CA LYS A 83 -3.98 -12.40 11.51
C LYS A 83 -4.79 -11.55 10.53
N PRO A 84 -6.13 -11.49 10.68
CA PRO A 84 -6.94 -10.54 9.91
C PRO A 84 -6.58 -9.10 10.26
N VAL A 85 -6.68 -8.22 9.27
CA VAL A 85 -6.41 -6.77 9.41
C VAL A 85 -7.70 -6.02 9.14
N GLU A 86 -7.93 -4.98 9.94
CA GLU A 86 -9.04 -4.05 9.71
C GLU A 86 -8.84 -3.30 8.40
N HIS A 87 -9.86 -3.32 7.56
CA HIS A 87 -9.86 -2.69 6.26
C HIS A 87 -11.25 -2.17 5.92
N LEU A 88 -11.30 -1.16 5.07
CA LEU A 88 -12.51 -0.65 4.46
C LEU A 88 -12.49 -1.07 2.99
N ALA A 89 -13.65 -1.44 2.45
CA ALA A 89 -13.79 -1.74 1.04
C ALA A 89 -14.95 -0.93 0.45
N GLY A 90 -14.81 -0.53 -0.80
CA GLY A 90 -15.83 0.27 -1.48
C GLY A 90 -15.79 0.09 -2.99
N GLU A 91 -16.79 0.69 -3.65
CA GLU A 91 -17.00 0.61 -5.08
C GLU A 91 -16.46 1.86 -5.77
N ILE A 92 -15.91 1.69 -6.97
CA ILE A 92 -15.49 2.78 -7.84
C ILE A 92 -16.53 2.87 -8.95
N HIS A 93 -17.14 4.05 -9.11
CA HIS A 93 -18.14 4.30 -10.13
C HIS A 93 -17.58 5.22 -11.22
N ASP A 94 -17.98 4.96 -12.47
CA ASP A 94 -17.76 5.89 -13.58
C ASP A 94 -18.85 6.98 -13.63
N VAL A 95 -18.73 7.91 -14.58
CA VAL A 95 -19.70 8.99 -14.85
C VAL A 95 -21.13 8.49 -15.10
N ASP A 96 -21.28 7.28 -15.64
CA ASP A 96 -22.58 6.63 -15.86
C ASP A 96 -23.08 5.82 -14.66
N HIS A 97 -22.48 6.03 -13.47
CA HIS A 97 -22.77 5.31 -12.22
C HIS A 97 -22.53 3.78 -12.25
N GLN A 98 -21.91 3.25 -13.30
CA GLN A 98 -21.54 1.84 -13.37
C GLN A 98 -20.36 1.53 -12.45
N VAL A 99 -20.40 0.39 -11.76
CA VAL A 99 -19.28 -0.08 -10.95
C VAL A 99 -18.16 -0.54 -11.89
N ILE A 100 -17.03 0.16 -11.84
CA ILE A 100 -15.85 -0.09 -12.70
C ILE A 100 -14.68 -0.73 -11.95
N GLY A 101 -14.85 -0.98 -10.66
CA GLY A 101 -13.86 -1.66 -9.84
C GLY A 101 -14.20 -1.53 -8.37
N ILE A 102 -13.30 -2.06 -7.54
CA ILE A 102 -13.38 -1.91 -6.09
C ILE A 102 -12.08 -1.29 -5.57
N PHE A 103 -12.17 -0.64 -4.42
CA PHE A 103 -11.01 -0.20 -3.67
C PHE A 103 -11.01 -0.83 -2.28
N ILE A 104 -9.81 -1.06 -1.74
CA ILE A 104 -9.59 -1.55 -0.39
C ILE A 104 -8.64 -0.58 0.30
N SER A 105 -9.12 0.06 1.37
CA SER A 105 -8.34 0.96 2.21
C SER A 105 -7.91 0.24 3.48
N ILE A 106 -6.62 0.29 3.79
CA ILE A 106 -6.06 -0.27 5.01
C ILE A 106 -5.47 0.92 5.79
N PRO A 107 -6.12 1.35 6.90
CA PRO A 107 -5.75 2.59 7.58
C PRO A 107 -4.41 2.51 8.29
N ASN A 108 -3.94 1.31 8.64
CA ASN A 108 -2.66 1.10 9.29
C ASN A 108 -2.03 -0.21 8.81
N VAL A 109 -1.07 -0.09 7.89
CA VAL A 109 -0.21 -1.21 7.50
C VAL A 109 0.72 -1.49 8.68
N GLY A 110 0.52 -2.62 9.35
CA GLY A 110 1.29 -3.00 10.55
C GLY A 110 2.76 -3.29 10.25
N ASP A 111 3.34 -4.33 10.86
CA ASP A 111 4.78 -4.63 10.74
C ASP A 111 5.07 -5.90 9.94
N LYS A 112 4.02 -6.64 9.60
CA LYS A 112 4.10 -7.98 9.01
C LYS A 112 3.73 -7.94 7.53
N PRO A 113 4.24 -8.88 6.71
CA PRO A 113 3.82 -9.03 5.32
C PRO A 113 2.30 -9.09 5.20
N LEU A 114 1.78 -8.38 4.23
CA LEU A 114 0.34 -8.20 4.05
C LEU A 114 -0.12 -8.99 2.83
N THR A 115 -1.20 -9.75 2.98
CA THR A 115 -1.81 -10.52 1.90
C THR A 115 -3.23 -10.00 1.71
N VAL A 116 -3.51 -9.49 0.50
CA VAL A 116 -4.86 -9.05 0.10
C VAL A 116 -5.38 -10.06 -0.90
N THR A 117 -6.51 -10.68 -0.58
CA THR A 117 -7.19 -11.63 -1.45
C THR A 117 -8.55 -11.07 -1.84
N VAL A 118 -8.82 -10.99 -3.14
CA VAL A 118 -10.09 -10.51 -3.70
C VAL A 118 -10.61 -11.56 -4.69
N GLN A 119 -11.66 -12.27 -4.32
CA GLN A 119 -12.20 -13.37 -5.13
C GLN A 119 -13.70 -13.20 -5.36
N LEU A 120 -14.17 -13.59 -6.54
CA LEU A 120 -15.61 -13.63 -6.83
C LEU A 120 -16.27 -14.73 -6.00
N LYS A 121 -17.42 -14.42 -5.38
CA LYS A 121 -18.27 -15.43 -4.72
C LYS A 121 -18.82 -16.37 -5.79
N LYS A 122 -18.69 -17.66 -5.54
CA LYS A 122 -19.33 -18.71 -6.35
C LYS A 122 -20.75 -18.97 -5.89
#